data_AF-A0A935HJ47-F1
#
_entry.id   AF-A0A935HJ47-F1
#
_cell.length_a   1.000
_cell.length_b   1.000
_cell.length_c   1.000
_cell.angle_alpha   90.00
_cell.angle_beta   90.00
_cell.angle_gamma   90.00
#
_symmetry.space_group_name_H-M   'P 1'
#
loop_
_entity.id
_entity.type
_entity.pdbx_description
1 polymer ?
#
loop_
_entity_poly.entity_id
_entity_poly.type
_entity_poly.pdbx_seq_one_letter_code
_entity_poly.pdbx_strand_id
1 'polypeptide(L)' 'MGQKKKQVESNVLFELSRMMVPRDLLGFFDIAEVKELHKEWQIILWEKQEHIPTNLKGFSDVVLDGFAIR' A
#
# COMPACT_ATOMS: atom_id res chain seq x y z
N MET A 1 19.40 8.51 -30.81
CA MET A 1 19.59 7.43 -29.82
C MET A 1 19.01 7.89 -28.49
N GLY A 2 17.78 7.49 -28.19
CA GLY A 2 17.10 7.89 -26.95
C GLY A 2 17.66 7.11 -25.77
N GLN A 3 18.20 7.82 -24.79
CA GLN A 3 18.67 7.20 -23.55
C GLN A 3 17.45 6.62 -22.82
N LYS A 4 17.41 5.28 -22.67
CA LYS A 4 16.46 4.62 -21.77
C LYS A 4 16.72 5.14 -20.35
N LYS A 5 15.78 5.91 -19.80
CA LYS A 5 15.79 6.31 -18.39
C LYS A 5 15.98 5.05 -17.54
N LYS A 6 17.04 5.05 -16.75
CA LYS A 6 17.44 3.95 -15.88
C LYS A 6 16.34 3.80 -14.81
N GLN A 7 15.66 2.66 -14.83
CA GLN A 7 14.57 2.28 -13.94
C GLN A 7 15.12 1.92 -12.54
N VAL A 8 15.77 2.89 -11.88
CA VAL A 8 16.47 2.72 -10.59
C VAL A 8 15.68 3.32 -9.44
N GLU A 9 14.78 4.28 -9.71
CA GLU A 9 14.08 5.05 -8.69
C GLU A 9 13.02 4.25 -7.91
N SER A 10 12.40 3.22 -8.51
CA SER A 10 11.26 2.53 -7.86
C SER A 10 11.64 1.78 -6.59
N ASN A 11 12.89 1.28 -6.49
CA ASN A 11 13.31 0.48 -5.35
C ASN A 11 13.61 1.34 -4.11
N VAL A 12 14.16 2.53 -4.31
CA VAL A 12 14.46 3.47 -3.20
C VAL A 12 13.18 4.01 -2.59
N LEU A 13 12.21 4.40 -3.43
CA LEU A 13 10.91 4.87 -2.97
C LEU A 13 10.16 3.78 -2.19
N PHE A 14 10.24 2.54 -2.66
CA PHE A 14 9.65 1.41 -1.96
C PHE A 14 10.27 1.19 -0.58
N GLU A 15 11.61 1.19 -0.47
CA GLU A 15 12.26 1.04 0.84
C GLU A 15 11.99 2.22 1.79
N LEU A 16 11.95 3.46 1.28
CA LEU A 16 11.57 4.62 2.07
C LEU A 16 10.14 4.53 2.60
N SER A 17 9.21 4.00 1.78
CA SER A 17 7.82 3.83 2.19
C SER A 17 7.68 2.94 3.42
N ARG A 18 8.52 1.91 3.57
CA ARG A 18 8.54 1.02 4.76
C ARG A 18 8.92 1.74 6.04
N MET A 19 9.65 2.85 5.94
CA MET A 19 9.99 3.70 7.09
C MET A 19 8.89 4.73 7.40
N MET A 20 8.11 5.13 6.38
CA MET A 20 7.04 6.13 6.50
C MET A 20 5.73 5.55 7.01
N VAL A 21 5.42 4.29 6.67
CA VAL A 21 4.20 3.62 7.14
C VAL A 21 4.34 3.24 8.62
N PRO A 22 3.39 3.62 9.49
CA PRO A 22 3.37 3.19 10.88
C PRO A 22 3.48 1.66 11.00
N ARG A 23 4.37 1.19 11.90
CA ARG A 23 4.65 -0.25 12.06
C ARG A 23 3.41 -1.06 12.44
N ASP A 24 2.50 -0.45 13.19
CA ASP A 24 1.25 -1.09 13.61
C ASP A 24 0.36 -1.45 12.40
N LEU A 25 0.37 -0.61 11.35
CA LEU A 25 -0.33 -0.92 10.10
C LEU A 25 0.37 -2.04 9.33
N LEU A 26 1.70 -2.09 9.35
CA LEU A 26 2.46 -3.17 8.69
C LEU A 26 2.27 -4.55 9.35
N GLY A 27 1.68 -4.59 10.54
CA GLY A 27 1.18 -5.83 11.14
C GLY A 27 0.08 -6.46 10.28
N PHE A 28 -0.87 -5.64 9.82
CA PHE A 28 -2.10 -6.08 9.13
C PHE A 28 -2.03 -5.93 7.61
N PHE A 29 -1.18 -5.04 7.11
CA PHE A 29 -1.10 -4.69 5.70
C PHE A 29 0.32 -4.85 5.15
N ASP A 30 0.42 -5.22 3.88
CA ASP A 30 1.64 -5.18 3.09
C ASP A 30 1.65 -3.96 2.17
N ILE A 31 2.83 -3.42 1.88
CA ILE A 31 2.99 -2.35 0.89
C ILE A 31 2.94 -2.99 -0.50
N ALA A 32 1.89 -2.69 -1.25
CA ALA A 32 1.67 -3.24 -2.59
C ALA A 32 2.33 -2.39 -3.68
N GLU A 33 2.20 -1.06 -3.57
CA GLU A 33 2.70 -0.14 -4.58
C GLU A 33 3.01 1.23 -3.96
N VAL A 34 3.96 1.95 -4.55
CA VAL A 34 4.21 3.36 -4.24
C VAL A 34 4.14 4.15 -5.53
N LYS A 35 3.22 5.11 -5.60
CA LYS A 35 3.04 6.01 -6.74
C LYS A 35 3.53 7.39 -6.37
N GLU A 36 4.43 7.91 -7.20
CA GLU A 36 4.78 9.31 -7.14
C GLU A 36 3.77 10.14 -7.94
N LEU A 37 3.04 11.02 -7.25
CA LEU A 37 2.14 12.00 -7.85
C LEU A 37 2.80 13.38 -7.81
N HIS A 38 2.24 14.33 -8.57
CA HIS A 38 2.86 15.64 -8.74
C HIS A 38 3.12 16.42 -7.43
N LYS A 39 2.32 16.18 -6.39
CA LYS A 39 2.41 16.90 -5.10
C LYS A 39 2.67 16.00 -3.89
N GLU A 40 2.59 14.70 -4.07
CA GLU A 40 2.56 13.74 -2.96
C GLU A 40 2.95 12.35 -3.43
N TRP A 41 3.24 11.48 -2.47
CA TRP A 41 3.40 10.06 -2.73
C TRP A 41 2.18 9.32 -2.19
N GLN A 42 1.67 8.39 -2.99
CA GLN A 42 0.60 7.50 -2.59
C GLN A 42 1.19 6.11 -2.33
N ILE A 43 1.10 5.65 -1.09
CA ILE A 43 1.50 4.31 -0.69
C ILE A 43 0.24 3.45 -0.64
N ILE A 44 0.16 2.45 -1.50
CA ILE A 44 -0.97 1.52 -1.58
C ILE A 44 -0.66 0.32 -0.70
N LEU A 45 -1.59 0.03 0.22
CA LEU A 45 -1.49 -1.06 1.17
C LEU A 45 -2.51 -2.14 0.83
N TRP A 46 -2.14 -3.41 0.96
CA TRP A 46 -3.02 -4.56 0.82
C TRP A 46 -3.13 -5.30 2.14
N GLU A 47 -4.36 -5.67 2.51
CA GLU A 47 -4.59 -6.43 3.73
C GLU A 47 -4.02 -7.85 3.57
N LYS A 48 -3.32 -8.28 4.60
CA LYS A 48 -2.76 -9.63 4.67
C LYS A 48 -3.87 -10.66 4.76
N GLN A 49 -3.83 -11.63 3.85
CA GLN A 49 -4.88 -12.65 3.71
C GLN A 49 -5.05 -13.52 4.96
N GLU A 50 -4.00 -13.68 5.76
CA GLU A 50 -4.03 -14.40 7.04
C GLU A 50 -4.85 -13.69 8.13
N HIS A 51 -5.03 -12.38 8.02
CA HIS A 51 -5.82 -11.59 8.96
C HIS A 51 -7.28 -11.46 8.53
N ILE A 52 -7.60 -11.80 7.28
CA ILE A 52 -8.98 -11.79 6.78
C ILE A 52 -9.75 -12.96 7.43
N PRO A 53 -10.82 -12.67 8.19
CA PRO A 53 -11.66 -13.69 8.80
C PRO A 53 -12.12 -14.74 7.78
N THR A 54 -12.06 -16.02 8.13
CA THR A 54 -12.37 -17.13 7.22
C THR A 54 -13.79 -17.06 6.65
N ASN A 55 -14.74 -16.51 7.42
CA ASN A 55 -16.12 -16.28 7.00
C ASN A 55 -16.26 -15.17 5.94
N LEU A 56 -15.23 -14.36 5.73
CA LEU A 56 -15.16 -13.33 4.69
C LEU A 56 -14.34 -13.78 3.47
N LYS A 57 -13.74 -14.97 3.49
CA LYS A 57 -13.02 -15.52 2.34
C LYS A 57 -13.99 -15.75 1.18
N GLY A 58 -13.79 -15.04 0.09
CA GLY A 58 -14.61 -15.11 -1.14
C GLY A 58 -15.47 -13.88 -1.41
N PHE A 59 -15.54 -12.94 -0.48
CA PHE A 59 -16.10 -11.61 -0.74
C PHE A 59 -14.98 -10.70 -1.25
N SER A 60 -15.20 -10.04 -2.40
CA SER A 60 -14.25 -9.08 -2.98
C SER A 60 -14.25 -7.75 -2.26
N ASP A 61 -15.39 -7.37 -1.71
CA ASP A 61 -15.65 -6.06 -1.14
C ASP A 61 -16.21 -6.22 0.27
N VAL A 62 -15.35 -6.06 1.26
CA VAL A 62 -15.76 -5.94 2.67
C VAL A 62 -15.78 -4.45 2.99
N VAL A 63 -16.97 -3.85 2.96
CA VAL A 63 -17.15 -2.47 3.40
C VAL A 63 -17.27 -2.48 4.92
N LEU A 64 -16.23 -2.03 5.60
CA LEU A 64 -16.37 -1.60 7.00
C LEU A 64 -17.35 -0.44 7.01
N ASP A 65 -18.45 -0.58 7.77
CA ASP A 65 -19.39 0.49 8.07
C ASP A 65 -18.74 1.47 9.06
N GLY A 66 -17.62 2.06 8.63
CA GLY A 66 -16.79 2.97 9.40
C GLY A 66 -17.31 4.39 9.21
N PHE A 67 -18.17 4.82 10.12
CA PHE A 67 -18.58 6.21 10.22
C PHE A 67 -17.35 7.09 10.52
N ALA A 68 -16.80 7.75 9.51
CA ALA A 68 -15.75 8.75 9.69
C ALA A 68 -16.40 10.11 9.96
N ILE A 69 -16.43 10.54 11.22
CA ILE A 69 -16.74 11.94 11.56
C ILE A 69 -15.57 12.79 11.06
N ARG A 70 -15.94 13.77 10.22
CA ARG A 70 -15.05 14.77 9.63
C ARG A 70 -14.53 15.76 10.65
#